data_AF-A0A497E7U7-F1
#
_entry.id   AF-A0A497E7U7-F1
#
_cell.length_a   1.000
_cell.length_b   1.000
_cell.length_c   1.000
_cell.angle_alpha   90.00
_cell.angle_beta   90.00
_cell.angle_gamma   90.00
#
_symmetry.space_group_name_H-M   'P 1'
#
loop_
_entity.id
_entity.type
_entity.pdbx_description
1 polymer ?
#
loop_
_entity_poly.entity_id
_entity_poly.type
_entity_poly.pdbx_seq_one_letter_code
_entity_poly.pdbx_strand_id
1 'polypeptide(L)'
;MLKFRYILLLLMCCVQLQYLHSQQEGDIKWWNPVQHSSHVIEGQAWPDKVNQTYDRLPGYAKEKVRKPVWRLSKQSAGLSIRFRTNSNSIMVRYKVEDALSMPHMPSTGVSGLDLYSKNSNGQWLWYKGAFSFGKTIN
;
A
#
# COMPACT_ATOMS: atom_id res chain seq x y z
N MET A 1 -37.37 -5.89 -47.34
CA MET A 1 -36.77 -4.67 -46.73
C MET A 1 -36.40 -4.84 -45.26
N LEU A 2 -37.19 -5.53 -44.42
CA LEU A 2 -36.90 -5.68 -42.98
C LEU A 2 -35.57 -6.43 -42.69
N LYS A 3 -35.27 -7.50 -43.44
CA LYS A 3 -34.03 -8.30 -43.30
C LYS A 3 -32.74 -7.52 -43.57
N PHE A 4 -32.75 -6.58 -44.52
CA PHE A 4 -31.58 -5.74 -44.85
C PHE A 4 -31.26 -4.73 -43.73
N ARG A 5 -32.29 -4.23 -43.04
CA ARG A 5 -32.15 -3.29 -41.93
C ARG A 5 -31.49 -3.92 -40.70
N TYR A 6 -31.77 -5.20 -40.43
CA TYR A 6 -31.10 -5.94 -39.35
C TYR A 6 -29.64 -6.22 -39.67
N ILE A 7 -29.31 -6.53 -40.94
CA ILE A 7 -27.92 -6.73 -41.37
C ILE A 7 -27.11 -5.43 -41.21
N LEU A 8 -27.70 -4.28 -41.56
CA LEU A 8 -27.06 -2.97 -41.42
C LEU A 8 -26.82 -2.60 -39.95
N LEU A 9 -27.79 -2.87 -39.07
CA LEU A 9 -27.66 -2.67 -37.62
C LEU A 9 -26.60 -3.58 -37.00
N LEU A 10 -26.50 -4.83 -37.47
CA LEU A 10 -25.52 -5.80 -36.97
C LEU A 10 -24.10 -5.45 -37.42
N LEU A 11 -23.94 -4.96 -38.66
CA LEU A 11 -22.68 -4.39 -39.16
C LEU A 11 -22.27 -3.14 -38.38
N MET A 12 -23.21 -2.24 -38.07
CA MET A 12 -22.92 -1.04 -37.30
C MET A 12 -22.50 -1.36 -35.85
N CYS A 13 -23.10 -2.39 -35.23
CA CYS A 13 -22.70 -2.90 -33.92
C CYS A 13 -21.30 -3.54 -33.95
N CYS A 14 -20.99 -4.34 -34.98
CA CYS A 14 -19.66 -4.94 -35.15
C CYS A 14 -18.55 -3.89 -35.34
N VAL A 15 -18.83 -2.78 -36.03
CA VAL A 15 -17.87 -1.67 -36.17
C VAL A 15 -17.65 -0.95 -34.84
N GLN A 16 -18.69 -0.81 -34.01
CA GLN A 16 -18.56 -0.20 -32.67
C GLN A 16 -17.75 -1.06 -31.68
N LEU A 17 -17.84 -2.40 -31.79
CA LEU A 17 -17.07 -3.32 -30.96
C LEU A 17 -15.54 -3.22 -31.19
N GLN A 18 -15.10 -2.75 -32.36
CA GLN A 18 -13.67 -2.58 -32.67
C GLN A 18 -13.02 -1.37 -31.97
N TYR A 19 -13.82 -0.43 -31.45
CA TYR A 19 -13.33 0.73 -30.70
C TYR A 19 -13.21 0.49 -29.20
N LEU A 20 -13.50 -0.73 -28.73
CA LEU A 20 -13.24 -1.14 -27.35
C LEU A 20 -11.75 -1.42 -27.18
N HIS A 21 -10.94 -0.36 -27.07
CA HIS A 21 -9.60 -0.50 -26.53
C HIS A 21 -9.71 -0.93 -25.07
N SER A 22 -9.23 -2.13 -24.76
CA SER A 22 -8.91 -2.51 -23.38
C SER A 22 -7.84 -1.55 -22.88
N GLN A 23 -8.01 -0.97 -21.68
CA GLN A 23 -6.91 -0.26 -21.04
C GLN A 23 -5.78 -1.27 -20.86
N GLN A 24 -4.63 -0.98 -21.45
CA GLN A 24 -3.43 -1.76 -21.25
C GLN A 24 -3.07 -1.62 -19.77
N GLU A 25 -3.06 -2.74 -19.04
CA GLU A 25 -2.63 -2.77 -17.66
C GLU A 25 -1.19 -2.25 -17.64
N GLY A 26 -0.96 -1.07 -17.02
CA GLY A 26 0.37 -0.46 -16.99
C GLY A 26 1.34 -1.38 -16.25
N ASP A 27 2.57 -1.47 -16.73
CA ASP A 27 3.61 -2.29 -16.09
C ASP A 27 3.78 -1.88 -14.61
N ILE A 28 3.55 -2.83 -13.71
CA ILE A 28 3.75 -2.61 -12.27
C ILE A 28 5.24 -2.58 -11.98
N LYS A 29 5.76 -1.39 -11.64
CA LYS A 29 7.11 -1.24 -11.12
C LYS A 29 7.13 -1.42 -9.59
N TRP A 30 7.63 -2.56 -9.14
CA TRP A 30 7.85 -2.80 -7.71
C TRP A 30 9.05 -2.03 -7.18
N TRP A 31 8.88 -1.40 -6.03
CA TRP A 31 9.92 -0.69 -5.30
C TRP A 31 9.97 -1.17 -3.85
N ASN A 32 11.17 -1.47 -3.35
CA ASN A 32 11.39 -1.83 -1.95
C ASN A 32 12.00 -0.63 -1.21
N PRO A 33 11.28 -0.01 -0.24
CA PRO A 33 11.77 1.14 0.49
C PRO A 33 13.03 0.84 1.31
N VAL A 34 13.24 -0.41 1.73
CA VAL A 34 14.43 -0.83 2.50
C VAL A 34 15.70 -0.81 1.65
N GLN A 35 15.57 -0.97 0.32
CA GLN A 35 16.70 -0.98 -0.61
C GLN A 35 16.98 0.41 -1.21
N HIS A 36 16.26 1.44 -0.79
CA HIS A 36 16.48 2.79 -1.29
C HIS A 36 17.79 3.37 -0.76
N SER A 37 18.47 4.18 -1.57
CA SER A 37 19.79 4.72 -1.23
C SER A 37 19.74 5.73 -0.08
N SER A 38 18.61 6.43 0.09
CA SER A 38 18.36 7.31 1.24
C SER A 38 17.34 6.70 2.20
N HIS A 39 17.42 7.10 3.47
CA HIS A 39 16.45 6.69 4.49
C HIS A 39 15.08 7.32 4.19
N VAL A 40 14.08 6.48 3.89
CA VAL A 40 12.70 6.89 3.55
C VAL A 40 11.68 6.45 4.59
N ILE A 41 12.12 5.74 5.62
CA ILE A 41 11.31 5.39 6.79
C ILE A 41 11.36 6.58 7.75
N GLU A 42 10.21 7.01 8.22
CA GLU A 42 10.06 8.25 8.97
C GLU A 42 9.29 7.99 10.25
N GLY A 43 9.51 8.81 11.27
CA GLY A 43 8.91 8.64 12.60
C GLY A 43 9.71 7.73 13.54
N GLN A 44 10.88 7.24 13.12
CA GLN A 44 11.83 6.57 14.02
C GLN A 44 12.68 7.60 14.78
N ALA A 45 12.80 7.42 16.09
CA ALA A 45 13.72 8.23 16.90
C ALA A 45 15.19 7.76 16.78
N TRP A 46 15.44 6.53 16.31
CA TRP A 46 16.77 5.94 16.21
C TRP A 46 16.97 5.14 14.90
N PRO A 47 16.81 5.76 13.72
CA PRO A 47 16.78 5.07 12.43
C PRO A 47 18.00 4.19 12.14
N ASP A 48 19.19 4.60 12.59
CA ASP A 48 20.45 3.88 12.33
C ASP A 48 20.83 2.86 13.43
N LYS A 49 19.98 2.70 14.45
CA LYS A 49 20.30 1.89 15.64
C LYS A 49 19.28 0.80 15.93
N VAL A 50 18.23 0.70 15.12
CA VAL A 50 17.22 -0.36 15.21
C VAL A 50 17.76 -1.70 14.71
N ASN A 51 17.22 -2.81 15.21
CA ASN A 51 17.62 -4.14 14.74
C ASN A 51 16.96 -4.50 13.40
N GLN A 52 15.68 -4.13 13.25
CA GLN A 52 14.93 -4.29 12.00
C GLN A 52 14.43 -2.93 11.51
N THR A 53 14.28 -2.80 10.18
CA THR A 53 13.95 -1.52 9.52
C THR A 53 12.71 -0.83 10.07
N TYR A 54 11.72 -1.59 10.57
CA TYR A 54 10.45 -1.06 11.07
C TYR A 54 10.32 -1.11 12.61
N ASP A 55 11.41 -1.42 13.34
CA ASP A 55 11.40 -1.34 14.81
C ASP A 55 11.40 0.13 15.27
N ARG A 56 10.90 0.40 16.47
CA ARG A 56 10.86 1.76 17.05
C ARG A 56 11.95 2.03 18.07
N LEU A 57 12.50 0.99 18.71
CA LEU A 57 13.56 1.13 19.70
C LEU A 57 14.90 0.62 19.15
N PRO A 58 16.02 1.20 19.60
CA PRO A 58 17.33 0.76 19.18
C PRO A 58 17.65 -0.62 19.79
N GLY A 59 18.51 -1.39 19.12
CA GLY A 59 18.82 -2.78 19.50
C GLY A 59 19.30 -2.93 20.94
N TYR A 60 20.11 -1.99 21.42
CA TYR A 60 20.64 -2.00 22.79
C TYR A 60 19.57 -1.80 23.87
N ALA A 61 18.36 -1.37 23.51
CA ALA A 61 17.27 -1.18 24.48
C ALA A 61 16.68 -2.51 24.95
N LYS A 62 16.88 -3.61 24.20
CA LYS A 62 16.32 -4.94 24.49
C LYS A 62 16.58 -5.42 25.91
N GLU A 63 17.77 -5.17 26.43
CA GLU A 63 18.19 -5.60 27.78
C GLU A 63 17.86 -4.57 28.86
N LYS A 64 17.51 -3.33 28.45
CA LYS A 64 17.24 -2.21 29.36
C LYS A 64 15.76 -2.05 29.70
N VAL A 65 14.87 -2.51 28.81
CA VAL A 65 13.42 -2.37 28.98
C VAL A 65 12.76 -3.70 29.35
N ARG A 66 11.58 -3.61 29.98
CA ARG A 66 10.78 -4.81 30.29
C ARG A 66 10.41 -5.56 29.01
N LYS A 67 10.35 -6.89 29.08
CA LYS A 67 10.01 -7.76 27.94
C LYS A 67 8.74 -7.31 27.16
N PRO A 68 7.63 -6.89 27.79
CA PRO A 68 6.47 -6.38 27.06
C PRO A 68 6.73 -5.08 26.28
N VAL A 69 7.57 -4.19 26.81
CA VAL A 69 7.95 -2.93 26.14
C VAL A 69 8.80 -3.25 24.91
N TRP A 70 9.76 -4.16 25.03
CA TRP A 70 10.56 -4.63 23.90
C TRP A 70 9.71 -5.32 22.82
N ARG A 71 8.70 -6.11 23.22
CA ARG A 71 7.77 -6.72 22.26
C ARG A 71 6.97 -5.66 21.50
N LEU A 72 6.45 -4.65 22.20
CA LEU A 72 5.67 -3.56 21.60
C LEU A 72 6.53 -2.63 20.72
N SER A 73 7.84 -2.53 20.97
CA SER A 73 8.70 -1.69 20.13
C SER A 73 8.90 -2.23 18.72
N LYS A 74 8.57 -3.49 18.46
CA LYS A 74 8.61 -4.08 17.11
C LYS A 74 7.38 -3.75 16.26
N GLN A 75 6.34 -3.17 16.86
CA GLN A 75 5.16 -2.68 16.15
C GLN A 75 5.50 -1.36 15.45
N SER A 76 5.05 -1.18 14.21
CA SER A 76 5.35 -0.02 13.35
C SER A 76 4.45 1.21 13.61
N ALA A 77 3.81 1.29 14.77
CA ALA A 77 2.91 2.39 15.11
C ALA A 77 3.61 3.76 15.03
N GLY A 78 3.06 4.66 14.22
CA GLY A 78 3.61 6.01 14.00
C GLY A 78 4.75 6.08 12.99
N LEU A 79 5.15 4.95 12.37
CA LEU A 79 6.10 4.97 11.27
C LEU A 79 5.40 5.29 9.95
N SER A 80 6.13 5.92 9.02
CA SER A 80 5.64 6.20 7.67
C SER A 80 6.73 5.97 6.63
N ILE A 81 6.33 5.71 5.37
CA ILE A 81 7.24 5.61 4.22
C ILE A 81 6.99 6.82 3.34
N ARG A 82 8.02 7.66 3.13
CA ARG A 82 7.93 8.80 2.21
C ARG A 82 8.42 8.41 0.82
N PHE A 83 7.64 8.75 -0.19
CA PHE A 83 8.01 8.57 -1.59
C PHE A 83 7.35 9.64 -2.46
N ARG A 84 7.85 9.78 -3.69
CA ARG A 84 7.27 10.64 -4.72
C ARG A 84 7.07 9.80 -5.98
N THR A 85 5.89 9.90 -6.58
CA THR A 85 5.54 9.17 -7.80
C THR A 85 4.63 10.02 -8.68
N ASN A 86 4.69 9.80 -9.99
CA ASN A 86 3.72 10.29 -10.96
C ASN A 86 2.75 9.18 -11.40
N SER A 87 2.76 8.03 -10.71
CA SER A 87 1.84 6.92 -11.00
C SER A 87 0.41 7.29 -10.68
N ASN A 88 -0.51 6.84 -11.54
CA ASN A 88 -1.95 6.99 -11.33
C ASN A 88 -2.52 5.93 -10.37
N SER A 89 -1.74 4.89 -10.04
CA SER A 89 -2.11 3.83 -9.11
C SER A 89 -0.95 3.50 -8.17
N ILE A 90 -1.28 3.14 -6.93
CA ILE A 90 -0.32 2.73 -5.91
C ILE A 90 -0.78 1.39 -5.35
N MET A 91 0.12 0.40 -5.38
CA MET A 91 -0.10 -0.92 -4.80
C MET A 91 0.95 -1.16 -3.72
N VAL A 92 0.50 -1.59 -2.54
CA VAL A 92 1.39 -1.90 -1.42
C VAL A 92 1.17 -3.35 -1.00
N ARG A 93 2.27 -4.10 -0.92
CA ARG A 93 2.28 -5.48 -0.40
C ARG A 93 3.25 -5.55 0.76
N TYR A 94 2.82 -6.17 1.85
CA TYR A 94 3.61 -6.31 3.07
C TYR A 94 3.19 -7.57 3.81
N LYS A 95 4.00 -7.96 4.79
CA LYS A 95 3.72 -9.06 5.71
C LYS A 95 3.65 -8.50 7.12
N VAL A 96 2.76 -9.08 7.94
CA VAL A 96 2.66 -8.81 9.38
C VAL A 96 2.96 -10.10 10.13
N GLU A 97 3.53 -9.99 11.33
CA GLU A 97 3.88 -11.15 12.16
C GLU A 97 2.74 -11.56 13.11
N ASP A 98 2.00 -10.57 13.63
CA ASP A 98 0.95 -10.77 14.63
C ASP A 98 -0.45 -10.92 14.02
N ALA A 99 -1.45 -11.06 14.88
CA ALA A 99 -2.85 -11.16 14.49
C ALA A 99 -3.29 -9.94 13.66
N LEU A 100 -4.09 -10.22 12.62
CA LEU A 100 -4.58 -9.16 11.73
C LEU A 100 -5.48 -8.15 12.44
N SER A 101 -6.17 -8.55 13.51
CA SER A 101 -7.11 -7.73 14.27
C SER A 101 -7.09 -8.08 15.76
N MET A 102 -7.72 -7.21 16.56
CA MET A 102 -8.03 -7.45 17.97
C MET A 102 -9.55 -7.31 18.19
N PRO A 103 -10.13 -7.88 19.26
CA PRO A 103 -11.57 -7.77 19.51
C PRO A 103 -12.13 -6.33 19.52
N HIS A 104 -11.30 -5.35 19.87
CA HIS A 104 -11.64 -3.92 19.91
C HIS A 104 -10.95 -3.09 18.83
N MET A 105 -10.22 -3.71 17.90
CA MET A 105 -9.49 -2.99 16.85
C MET A 105 -9.54 -3.77 15.52
N PRO A 106 -10.20 -3.23 14.48
CA PRO A 106 -10.34 -3.91 13.20
C PRO A 106 -8.99 -4.02 12.46
N SER A 107 -8.92 -4.86 11.43
CA SER A 107 -7.67 -5.10 10.70
C SER A 107 -7.08 -3.87 10.04
N THR A 108 -7.93 -2.91 9.66
CA THR A 108 -7.49 -1.61 9.15
C THR A 108 -6.75 -0.77 10.19
N GLY A 109 -7.02 -0.97 11.49
CA GLY A 109 -6.34 -0.28 12.58
C GLY A 109 -5.10 -1.01 13.12
N VAL A 110 -5.13 -2.35 13.16
CA VAL A 110 -3.99 -3.16 13.67
C VAL A 110 -2.93 -3.36 12.60
N SER A 111 -3.37 -3.80 11.43
CA SER A 111 -2.49 -4.27 10.35
C SER A 111 -2.59 -3.44 9.09
N GLY A 112 -3.45 -2.43 9.03
CA GLY A 112 -3.72 -1.65 7.84
C GLY A 112 -2.65 -0.63 7.50
N LEU A 113 -2.87 0.04 6.37
CA LEU A 113 -2.06 1.16 5.91
C LEU A 113 -2.97 2.34 5.59
N ASP A 114 -2.41 3.53 5.72
CA ASP A 114 -3.10 4.79 5.51
C ASP A 114 -2.27 5.62 4.53
N LEU A 115 -2.88 6.08 3.44
CA LEU A 115 -2.18 6.80 2.38
C LEU A 115 -2.58 8.28 2.40
N TYR A 116 -1.56 9.13 2.52
CA TYR A 116 -1.71 10.57 2.46
C TYR A 116 -0.80 11.16 1.38
N SER A 117 -1.28 12.19 0.69
CA SER A 117 -0.48 13.00 -0.22
C SER A 117 -0.53 14.46 0.20
N LYS A 118 0.49 15.24 -0.18
CA LYS A 118 0.52 16.69 0.03
C LYS A 118 0.26 17.37 -1.30
N ASN A 119 -0.79 18.19 -1.38
CA ASN A 119 -1.10 18.95 -2.60
C ASN A 119 -0.15 20.16 -2.76
N SER A 120 -0.28 20.88 -3.89
CA SER A 120 0.51 22.09 -4.18
C SER A 120 0.38 23.19 -3.12
N ASN A 121 -0.77 23.24 -2.45
CA ASN A 121 -1.07 24.21 -1.39
C ASN A 121 -0.57 23.76 -0.02
N GLY A 122 0.11 22.61 0.04
CA GLY A 122 0.67 22.05 1.26
C GLY A 122 -0.32 21.33 2.16
N GLN A 123 -1.56 21.10 1.71
CA GLN A 123 -2.58 20.39 2.48
C GLN A 123 -2.42 18.88 2.32
N TRP A 124 -2.65 18.16 3.42
CA TRP A 124 -2.69 16.70 3.42
C TRP A 124 -4.05 16.21 2.93
N LEU A 125 -4.04 15.32 1.95
CA LEU A 125 -5.20 14.62 1.42
C LEU A 125 -5.11 13.15 1.81
N TRP A 126 -6.17 12.60 2.37
CA TRP A 126 -6.30 11.18 2.66
C TRP A 126 -6.91 10.44 1.47
N TYR A 127 -6.37 9.27 1.15
CA TYR A 127 -6.86 8.42 0.08
C TYR A 127 -7.37 7.11 0.65
N LYS A 128 -8.64 6.83 0.39
CA LYS A 128 -9.24 5.55 0.74
C LYS A 128 -8.68 4.45 -0.17
N GLY A 129 -7.94 3.52 0.41
CA GLY A 129 -7.48 2.32 -0.28
C GLY A 129 -8.56 1.22 -0.35
N ALA A 130 -8.41 0.33 -1.33
CA ALA A 130 -9.01 -1.00 -1.28
C ALA A 130 -7.99 -1.95 -0.63
N PHE A 131 -8.44 -2.77 0.32
CA PHE A 131 -7.57 -3.66 1.09
C PHE A 131 -8.09 -5.09 1.02
N SER A 132 -7.18 -6.04 0.84
CA SER A 132 -7.45 -7.46 0.99
C SER A 132 -6.47 -8.02 2.02
N PHE A 133 -6.98 -8.38 3.19
CA PHE A 133 -6.20 -9.05 4.21
C PHE A 133 -6.37 -10.56 4.00
N GLY A 134 -5.41 -11.19 3.33
CA GLY A 134 -5.39 -12.64 3.10
C GLY A 134 -4.29 -13.34 3.88
N LYS A 135 -4.43 -14.66 4.10
CA LYS A 135 -3.24 -15.51 4.19
C LYS A 135 -2.58 -15.45 2.82
N THR A 136 -1.29 -15.14 2.75
CA THR A 136 -0.50 -15.32 1.53
C THR A 136 -0.74 -16.76 1.03
N ILE A 137 -1.53 -16.92 -0.03
CA ILE A 137 -1.54 -18.17 -0.80
C ILE A 137 -0.61 -17.86 -1.97
N ASN A 138 0.55 -18.50 -1.93
CA ASN A 138 1.52 -18.47 -3.02
C ASN A 138 0.95 -19.17 -4.25
#